data_AF-A0A1H5VL61-F1
#
_entry.id   AF-A0A1H5VL61-F1
#
_cell.length_a   1.000
_cell.length_b   1.000
_cell.length_c   1.000
_cell.angle_alpha   90.00
_cell.angle_beta   90.00
_cell.angle_gamma   90.00
#
_symmetry.space_group_name_H-M   'P 1'
#
loop_
_entity.id
_entity.type
_entity.pdbx_description
1 polymer ?
#
loop_
_entity_poly.entity_id
_entity_poly.type
_entity_poly.pdbx_seq_one_letter_code
_entity_poly.pdbx_strand_id
1 'polypeptide(L)'
;MTEPNHDNRVGPEARCSAPPLSPHLAAIWGAFLHEGVMLNKERGTRLLEIWGNGCIELISTLCDFIPDIWKQVQPYWYGPQGFPGVFEYEVVSILGEQLGTYLLENDGNLPPHDDIQQMITDLVVTFFSQGGSHEIPSDQTPQTHRLINLHDRFTKRLTQLEGGHS
;
A
#
# COMPACT_ATOMS: atom_id res chain seq x y z
N MET A 1 -60.19 -15.83 -12.58
CA MET A 1 -58.84 -16.37 -12.34
C MET A 1 -57.95 -15.92 -13.48
N THR A 2 -57.20 -14.85 -13.26
CA THR A 2 -56.14 -14.40 -14.17
C THR A 2 -55.17 -13.59 -13.30
N GLU A 3 -54.05 -14.20 -12.92
CA GLU A 3 -52.97 -13.56 -12.18
C GLU A 3 -52.15 -12.67 -13.12
N PRO A 4 -51.71 -11.46 -12.73
CA PRO A 4 -50.74 -10.71 -13.49
C PRO A 4 -49.33 -11.18 -13.13
N ASN A 5 -48.60 -11.57 -14.17
CA ASN A 5 -47.24 -12.08 -14.17
C ASN A 5 -46.27 -10.98 -13.68
N HIS A 6 -45.52 -11.27 -12.63
CA HIS A 6 -44.52 -10.37 -12.05
C HIS A 6 -43.21 -10.49 -12.83
N ASP A 7 -43.11 -9.83 -13.97
CA ASP A 7 -41.84 -9.72 -14.71
C ASP A 7 -41.08 -8.47 -14.25
N ASN A 8 -40.51 -8.55 -13.05
CA ASN A 8 -39.56 -7.56 -12.56
C ASN A 8 -38.15 -8.07 -12.88
N ARG A 9 -37.77 -7.97 -14.16
CA ARG A 9 -36.38 -8.13 -14.62
C ARG A 9 -35.53 -6.99 -14.04
N VAL A 10 -35.11 -7.16 -12.80
CA VAL A 10 -33.96 -6.44 -12.25
C VAL A 10 -32.73 -6.98 -12.98
N GLY A 11 -32.19 -6.20 -13.92
CA GLY A 11 -30.95 -6.54 -14.59
C GLY A 11 -29.82 -6.69 -13.57
N PRO A 12 -28.91 -7.68 -13.71
CA PRO A 12 -27.79 -7.85 -12.80
C PRO A 12 -26.68 -6.86 -13.17
N GLU A 13 -26.94 -5.56 -13.02
CA GLU A 13 -25.89 -4.56 -12.87
C GLU A 13 -25.81 -4.14 -11.41
N ALA A 14 -25.65 -5.12 -10.52
CA ALA A 14 -25.00 -4.85 -9.26
C ALA A 14 -23.56 -4.46 -9.62
N ARG A 15 -23.31 -3.16 -9.81
CA ARG A 15 -21.96 -2.60 -9.81
C ARG A 15 -21.32 -3.13 -8.54
N CYS A 16 -20.42 -4.10 -8.68
CA CYS A 16 -19.80 -4.77 -7.56
C CYS A 16 -18.88 -3.75 -6.89
N SER A 17 -19.44 -2.90 -6.03
CA SER A 17 -18.70 -1.93 -5.26
C SER A 17 -17.85 -2.71 -4.26
N ALA A 18 -16.55 -2.45 -4.22
CA ALA A 18 -15.66 -3.06 -3.24
C ALA A 18 -16.24 -2.92 -1.81
N PRO A 19 -16.01 -3.91 -0.92
CA PRO A 19 -16.51 -3.86 0.44
C PRO A 19 -15.93 -2.65 1.20
N PRO A 20 -16.45 -2.28 2.37
CA PRO A 20 -15.73 -1.35 3.24
C PRO A 20 -14.36 -1.93 3.64
N LEU A 21 -13.38 -1.05 3.89
CA LEU A 21 -12.08 -1.45 4.41
C LEU A 21 -12.26 -2.20 5.74
N SER A 22 -11.77 -3.44 5.81
CA SER A 22 -11.84 -4.21 7.05
C SER A 22 -10.80 -3.70 8.07
N PRO A 23 -11.10 -3.71 9.38
CA PRO A 23 -10.13 -3.31 10.41
C PRO A 23 -8.84 -4.13 10.39
N HIS A 24 -8.92 -5.41 10.02
CA HIS A 24 -7.76 -6.28 9.89
C HIS A 24 -6.82 -5.83 8.77
N LEU A 25 -7.39 -5.52 7.59
CA LEU A 25 -6.61 -5.01 6.46
C LEU A 25 -6.01 -3.63 6.77
N ALA A 26 -6.79 -2.75 7.42
CA ALA A 26 -6.29 -1.46 7.88
C ALA A 26 -5.09 -1.62 8.83
N ALA A 27 -5.14 -2.56 9.78
CA ALA A 27 -4.03 -2.82 10.70
C ALA A 27 -2.77 -3.33 9.97
N ILE A 28 -2.94 -4.21 8.98
CA ILE A 28 -1.82 -4.69 8.15
C ILE A 28 -1.20 -3.52 7.39
N TRP A 29 -2.01 -2.71 6.70
CA TRP A 29 -1.50 -1.58 5.93
C TRP A 29 -0.84 -0.52 6.83
N GLY A 30 -1.41 -0.23 8.00
CA GLY A 30 -0.77 0.65 8.98
C GLY A 30 0.59 0.13 9.44
N ALA A 31 0.74 -1.17 9.65
CA ALA A 31 2.01 -1.78 10.03
C ALA A 31 3.07 -1.65 8.93
N PHE A 32 2.73 -1.94 7.67
CA PHE A 32 3.64 -1.80 6.54
C PHE A 32 3.98 -0.35 6.22
N LEU A 33 3.01 0.56 6.36
CA LEU A 33 3.24 1.99 6.17
C LEU A 33 4.23 2.53 7.20
N HIS A 34 4.03 2.19 8.47
CA HIS A 34 4.94 2.55 9.55
C HIS A 34 6.33 1.91 9.36
N GLU A 35 6.38 0.64 8.97
CA GLU A 35 7.63 -0.05 8.65
C GLU A 35 8.42 0.68 7.56
N GLY A 36 7.77 1.07 6.46
CA GLY A 36 8.40 1.83 5.39
C GLY A 36 8.89 3.22 5.82
N VAL A 37 8.13 3.91 6.68
CA VAL A 37 8.54 5.22 7.24
C VAL A 37 9.82 5.07 8.06
N MET A 38 9.87 4.08 8.94
CA MET A 38 11.00 3.86 9.84
C MET A 38 12.21 3.31 9.08
N LEU A 39 12.01 2.32 8.22
CA LEU A 39 12.96 1.59 7.36
C LEU A 39 14.15 0.93 8.08
N ASN A 40 14.89 1.67 8.89
CA ASN A 40 15.96 1.21 9.77
C ASN A 40 15.99 2.02 11.08
N LYS A 41 16.81 1.60 12.03
CA LYS A 41 16.82 2.17 13.39
C LYS A 41 17.34 3.60 13.41
N GLU A 42 18.36 3.91 12.63
CA GLU A 42 19.01 5.20 12.54
C GLU A 42 18.04 6.25 11.99
N ARG A 43 17.38 5.91 10.87
CA ARG A 43 16.32 6.72 10.27
C ARG A 43 15.16 6.93 11.22
N GLY A 44 14.66 5.86 11.83
CA GLY A 44 13.53 5.96 12.76
C GLY A 44 13.80 6.86 13.96
N THR A 45 15.02 6.81 14.52
CA THR A 45 15.44 7.68 15.62
C THR A 45 15.44 9.15 15.17
N ARG A 46 16.07 9.47 14.04
CA ARG A 46 16.14 10.82 13.49
C ARG A 46 14.76 11.38 13.13
N LEU A 47 13.89 10.53 12.57
CA LEU A 47 12.54 10.94 12.18
C LEU A 47 11.70 11.28 13.41
N LEU A 48 11.77 10.49 14.49
CA LEU A 48 11.07 10.79 15.73
C LEU A 48 11.58 12.08 16.41
N GLU A 49 12.89 12.35 16.33
CA GLU A 49 13.47 13.60 16.83
C GLU A 49 12.93 14.83 16.09
N ILE A 50 12.86 14.75 14.75
CA ILE A 50 12.36 15.85 13.90
C ILE A 50 10.84 16.00 14.01
N TRP A 51 10.10 14.89 14.10
CA TRP A 51 8.64 14.89 14.21
C TRP A 51 8.16 15.58 15.50
N GLY A 52 8.85 15.38 16.62
CA GLY A 52 8.62 16.12 17.87
C GLY A 52 7.32 15.85 18.63
N ASN A 53 6.33 15.18 18.01
CA ASN A 53 5.01 14.96 18.62
C ASN A 53 4.81 13.58 19.24
N GLY A 54 5.81 12.69 19.19
CA GLY A 54 5.73 11.33 19.73
C GLY A 54 5.42 10.24 18.69
N CYS A 55 5.72 8.98 19.05
CA CYS A 55 5.62 7.84 18.12
C CYS A 55 4.17 7.42 17.87
N ILE A 56 3.29 7.50 18.87
CA ILE A 56 1.87 7.17 18.71
C ILE A 56 1.20 8.17 17.77
N GLU A 57 1.54 9.45 17.91
CA GLU A 57 1.04 10.55 17.10
C GLU A 57 1.50 10.42 15.65
N LEU A 58 2.75 10.00 15.43
CA LEU A 58 3.25 9.67 14.10
C LEU A 58 2.45 8.51 13.49
N ILE A 59 2.29 7.40 14.22
CA ILE A 59 1.53 6.24 13.73
C ILE A 59 0.08 6.63 13.42
N SER A 60 -0.57 7.39 14.29
CA SER A 60 -1.95 7.86 14.07
C SER A 60 -2.03 8.70 12.79
N THR A 61 -1.11 9.64 12.62
CA THR A 61 -1.04 10.51 11.43
C THR A 61 -0.85 9.69 10.16
N LEU A 62 0.03 8.69 10.17
CA LEU A 62 0.23 7.81 9.02
C LEU A 62 -1.01 6.98 8.72
N CYS A 63 -1.70 6.48 9.75
CA CYS A 63 -2.92 5.70 9.61
C CYS A 63 -4.08 6.50 9.00
N ASP A 64 -4.06 7.83 9.09
CA ASP A 64 -5.07 8.69 8.46
C ASP A 64 -5.04 8.62 6.92
N PHE A 65 -3.94 8.13 6.31
CA PHE A 65 -3.83 7.92 4.86
C PHE A 65 -4.38 6.57 4.38
N ILE A 66 -4.66 5.62 5.28
CA ILE A 66 -5.15 4.29 4.92
C ILE A 66 -6.49 4.34 4.14
N PRO A 67 -7.47 5.17 4.51
CA PRO A 67 -8.71 5.32 3.73
C PRO A 67 -8.46 5.80 2.30
N ASP A 68 -7.45 6.63 2.07
CA ASP A 68 -7.10 7.13 0.73
C ASP A 68 -6.48 6.04 -0.12
N ILE A 69 -5.58 5.23 0.46
CA ILE A 69 -5.05 4.03 -0.19
C ILE A 69 -6.21 3.10 -0.57
N TRP A 70 -7.15 2.86 0.35
CA TRP A 70 -8.30 2.01 0.11
C TRP A 70 -9.13 2.50 -1.08
N LYS A 71 -9.47 3.80 -1.10
CA LYS A 71 -10.25 4.43 -2.16
C LYS A 71 -9.63 4.22 -3.55
N GLN A 72 -8.30 4.29 -3.65
CA GLN A 72 -7.58 4.06 -4.91
C GLN A 72 -7.51 2.58 -5.31
N VAL A 73 -7.56 1.66 -4.34
CA VAL A 73 -7.57 0.21 -4.57
C VAL A 73 -8.95 -0.31 -4.97
N GLN A 74 -10.04 0.34 -4.53
CA GLN A 74 -11.42 -0.12 -4.78
C GLN A 74 -11.72 -0.52 -6.24
N PRO A 75 -11.29 0.23 -7.27
CA PRO A 75 -11.54 -0.14 -8.67
C PRO A 75 -10.91 -1.49 -9.09
N TYR A 76 -9.85 -1.92 -8.40
CA TYR A 76 -9.09 -3.12 -8.72
C TYR A 76 -9.42 -4.32 -7.81
N TRP A 77 -10.27 -4.11 -6.79
CA TRP A 77 -10.47 -5.07 -5.70
C TRP A 77 -10.87 -6.48 -6.15
N TYR A 78 -11.75 -6.56 -7.16
CA TYR A 78 -12.21 -7.83 -7.75
C TYR A 78 -11.40 -8.26 -8.98
N GLY A 79 -10.33 -7.52 -9.32
CA GLY A 79 -9.40 -7.91 -10.36
C GLY A 79 -8.53 -9.11 -9.96
N PRO A 80 -7.68 -9.62 -10.87
CA PRO A 80 -6.72 -10.66 -10.56
C PRO A 80 -5.84 -10.19 -9.39
N GLN A 81 -5.99 -10.82 -8.22
CA GLN A 81 -5.17 -10.48 -7.08
C GLN A 81 -3.77 -11.04 -7.30
N GLY A 82 -2.77 -10.16 -7.13
CA GLY A 82 -1.38 -10.59 -7.03
C GLY A 82 -1.17 -11.51 -5.83
N PHE A 83 0.06 -11.99 -5.66
CA PHE A 83 0.40 -12.83 -4.52
C PHE A 83 0.17 -12.09 -3.18
N PRO A 84 -0.34 -12.77 -2.13
CA PRO A 84 -0.50 -12.16 -0.80
C PRO A 84 0.80 -11.52 -0.30
N GLY A 85 0.71 -10.31 0.26
CA GLY A 85 1.85 -9.57 0.78
C GLY A 85 2.58 -8.69 -0.24
N VAL A 86 2.46 -8.95 -1.56
CA VAL A 86 3.19 -8.17 -2.56
C VAL A 86 2.67 -6.73 -2.65
N PHE A 87 1.36 -6.53 -2.52
CA PHE A 87 0.77 -5.19 -2.48
C PHE A 87 1.28 -4.39 -1.28
N GLU A 88 1.30 -5.02 -0.10
CA GLU A 88 1.78 -4.39 1.13
C GLU A 88 3.24 -3.92 0.99
N TYR A 89 4.11 -4.73 0.39
CA TYR A 89 5.52 -4.38 0.17
C TYR A 89 5.75 -3.38 -0.96
N GLU A 90 5.07 -3.52 -2.10
CA GLU A 90 5.34 -2.71 -3.30
C GLU A 90 4.56 -1.41 -3.35
N VAL A 91 3.50 -1.29 -2.57
CA VAL A 91 2.69 -0.07 -2.50
C VAL A 91 2.77 0.54 -1.12
N VAL A 92 2.37 -0.20 -0.08
CA VAL A 92 2.18 0.41 1.25
C VAL A 92 3.50 0.75 1.95
N SER A 93 4.48 -0.17 1.96
CA SER A 93 5.83 0.13 2.48
C SER A 93 6.56 1.16 1.63
N ILE A 94 6.40 1.15 0.30
CA ILE A 94 7.04 2.16 -0.58
C ILE A 94 6.47 3.55 -0.31
N LEU A 95 5.16 3.68 -0.13
CA LEU A 95 4.54 4.93 0.29
C LEU A 95 5.13 5.41 1.62
N GLY A 96 5.29 4.50 2.59
CA GLY A 96 5.93 4.82 3.86
C GLY A 96 7.36 5.32 3.68
N GLU A 97 8.14 4.66 2.84
CA GLU A 97 9.51 5.07 2.50
C GLU A 97 9.55 6.49 1.90
N GLN A 98 8.64 6.80 0.96
CA GLN A 98 8.52 8.14 0.36
C GLN A 98 8.14 9.20 1.40
N LEU A 99 7.15 8.91 2.25
CA LEU A 99 6.71 9.82 3.32
C LEU A 99 7.82 10.08 4.33
N GLY A 100 8.51 9.05 4.79
CA GLY A 100 9.60 9.23 5.74
C GLY A 100 10.80 9.97 5.15
N THR A 101 11.06 9.85 3.85
CA THR A 101 12.10 10.62 3.16
C THR A 101 11.68 12.09 3.10
N TYR A 102 10.44 12.36 2.70
CA TYR A 102 9.90 13.72 2.67
C TYR A 102 9.95 14.38 4.06
N LEU A 103 9.53 13.67 5.11
CA LEU A 103 9.57 14.17 6.49
C LEU A 103 10.99 14.57 6.92
N LEU A 104 12.00 13.77 6.55
CA LEU A 104 13.40 14.08 6.86
C LEU A 104 13.94 15.27 6.06
N GLU A 105 13.49 15.45 4.83
CA GLU A 105 13.91 16.54 3.94
C GLU A 105 13.18 17.86 4.23
N ASN A 106 12.04 17.82 4.91
CA ASN A 106 11.16 18.96 5.14
C ASN A 106 10.90 19.23 6.63
N ASP A 107 11.89 18.96 7.49
CA ASP A 107 11.86 19.27 8.93
C ASP A 107 10.58 18.77 9.64
N GLY A 108 10.15 17.54 9.30
CA GLY A 108 9.01 16.88 9.94
C GLY A 108 7.65 17.32 9.41
N ASN A 109 7.61 18.20 8.41
CA ASN A 109 6.38 18.60 7.75
C ASN A 109 5.92 17.51 6.77
N LEU A 110 4.63 17.17 6.84
CA LEU A 110 4.02 16.25 5.88
C LEU A 110 3.93 16.89 4.49
N PRO A 111 3.93 16.08 3.41
CA PRO A 111 3.63 16.59 2.10
C PRO A 111 2.21 17.19 2.05
N PRO A 112 1.95 18.16 1.14
CA PRO A 112 0.61 18.59 0.82
C PRO A 112 -0.30 17.40 0.47
N HIS A 113 -1.58 17.50 0.84
CA HIS A 113 -2.54 16.41 0.62
C HIS A 113 -2.60 15.94 -0.84
N ASP A 114 -2.55 16.88 -1.80
CA ASP A 114 -2.59 16.54 -3.23
C ASP A 114 -1.35 15.74 -3.67
N ASP A 115 -0.18 16.04 -3.11
CA ASP A 115 1.04 15.29 -3.38
C ASP A 115 0.95 13.86 -2.82
N ILE A 116 0.38 13.70 -1.62
CA ILE A 116 0.13 12.39 -1.01
C ILE A 116 -0.83 11.57 -1.88
N GLN A 117 -1.92 12.17 -2.34
CA GLN A 117 -2.88 11.52 -3.24
C GLN A 117 -2.22 11.07 -4.55
N GLN A 118 -1.31 11.89 -5.09
CA GLN A 118 -0.57 11.55 -6.29
C GLN A 118 0.41 10.39 -6.04
N MET A 119 1.16 10.41 -4.94
CA MET A 119 2.05 9.30 -4.55
C MET A 119 1.29 7.98 -4.43
N ILE A 120 0.13 7.98 -3.75
CA ILE A 120 -0.73 6.80 -3.62
C ILE A 120 -1.20 6.33 -5.00
N THR A 121 -1.70 7.25 -5.83
CA THR A 121 -2.21 6.95 -7.17
C THR A 121 -1.13 6.30 -8.03
N ASP A 122 0.07 6.88 -8.07
CA ASP A 122 1.17 6.39 -8.88
C ASP A 122 1.57 4.97 -8.48
N LEU A 123 1.68 4.68 -7.18
CA LEU A 123 2.03 3.36 -6.69
C LEU A 123 0.94 2.32 -7.00
N VAL A 124 -0.33 2.65 -6.73
CA VAL A 124 -1.47 1.75 -6.98
C VAL A 124 -1.64 1.47 -8.48
N VAL A 125 -1.63 2.51 -9.31
CA VAL A 125 -1.77 2.37 -10.76
C VAL A 125 -0.59 1.59 -11.34
N THR A 126 0.64 1.87 -10.90
CA THR A 126 1.82 1.13 -11.35
C THR A 126 1.72 -0.34 -11.00
N PHE A 127 1.34 -0.66 -9.76
CA PHE A 127 1.18 -2.03 -9.28
C PHE A 127 0.17 -2.81 -10.13
N PHE A 128 -1.04 -2.27 -10.33
CA PHE A 128 -2.09 -2.97 -11.08
C PHE A 128 -1.86 -2.96 -12.60
N SER A 129 -1.18 -1.96 -13.15
CA SER A 129 -0.82 -1.92 -14.58
C SER A 129 0.28 -2.92 -14.94
N GLN A 130 1.22 -3.16 -14.03
CA GLN A 130 2.27 -4.17 -14.21
C GLN A 130 1.80 -5.60 -13.87
N GLY A 131 0.79 -5.73 -12.98
CA GLY A 131 0.19 -7.01 -12.58
C GLY A 131 -0.67 -7.69 -13.66
N GLY A 132 -1.17 -6.94 -14.66
CA GLY A 132 -2.05 -7.46 -15.72
C GLY A 132 -1.40 -8.40 -16.74
N SER A 133 -0.08 -8.54 -16.74
CA SER A 133 0.67 -9.36 -17.71
C SER A 133 1.16 -10.71 -17.16
N HIS A 134 0.82 -11.07 -15.92
CA HIS A 134 1.35 -12.28 -15.31
C HIS A 134 0.32 -13.40 -15.31
N GLU A 135 0.44 -14.28 -16.31
CA GLU A 135 -0.11 -15.64 -16.23
C GLU A 135 0.28 -16.25 -14.88
N ILE A 136 -0.71 -16.70 -14.11
CA ILE A 136 -0.49 -17.48 -12.89
C ILE A 136 0.05 -18.83 -13.37
N PRO A 137 1.34 -19.16 -13.18
CA PRO A 137 1.85 -20.45 -13.59
C PRO A 137 1.23 -21.49 -12.64
N SER A 138 0.65 -22.55 -13.21
CA SER A 138 0.02 -23.66 -12.47
C SER A 138 0.98 -24.46 -11.58
N ASP A 139 2.25 -24.07 -11.52
CA ASP A 139 3.31 -24.77 -10.82
C ASP A 139 3.80 -23.89 -9.66
N GLN A 140 3.97 -24.45 -8.46
CA GLN A 140 4.27 -23.68 -7.23
C GLN A 140 5.74 -23.16 -7.16
N THR A 141 6.54 -23.47 -8.18
CA THR A 141 7.98 -23.17 -8.29
C THR A 141 8.37 -21.68 -8.53
N PRO A 142 7.55 -20.81 -9.17
CA PRO A 142 7.82 -19.37 -9.31
C PRO A 142 7.58 -18.56 -8.04
N GLN A 143 6.88 -19.12 -7.05
CA GLN A 143 6.44 -18.42 -5.83
C GLN A 143 7.63 -18.10 -4.91
N THR A 144 8.52 -19.07 -4.73
CA THR A 144 9.74 -18.89 -3.91
C THR A 144 10.71 -17.90 -4.54
N HIS A 145 10.89 -17.94 -5.87
CA HIS A 145 11.78 -17.00 -6.57
C HIS A 145 11.32 -15.54 -6.45
N ARG A 146 10.01 -15.27 -6.40
CA ARG A 146 9.50 -13.89 -6.20
C ARG A 146 9.64 -13.41 -4.77
N LEU A 147 9.33 -14.25 -3.78
CA LEU A 147 9.60 -13.93 -2.38
C LEU A 147 11.10 -13.73 -2.12
N ILE A 148 11.95 -14.54 -2.74
CA ILE A 148 13.41 -14.37 -2.72
C ILE A 148 13.80 -13.05 -3.40
N ASN A 149 13.26 -12.73 -4.57
CA ASN A 149 13.54 -11.45 -5.25
C ASN A 149 13.02 -10.23 -4.48
N LEU A 150 11.90 -10.37 -3.76
CA LEU A 150 11.35 -9.33 -2.89
C LEU A 150 12.26 -9.13 -1.67
N HIS A 151 12.70 -10.23 -1.05
CA HIS A 151 13.67 -10.22 0.04
C HIS A 151 15.03 -9.66 -0.41
N ASP A 152 15.48 -9.97 -1.62
CA ASP A 152 16.70 -9.43 -2.20
C ASP A 152 16.56 -7.94 -2.54
N ARG A 153 15.41 -7.50 -3.07
CA ARG A 153 15.13 -6.06 -3.28
C ARG A 153 15.09 -5.30 -1.95
N PHE A 154 14.45 -5.88 -0.93
CA PHE A 154 14.40 -5.33 0.41
C PHE A 154 15.81 -5.24 1.04
N THR A 155 16.58 -6.33 0.97
CA THR A 155 17.96 -6.38 1.48
C THR A 155 18.88 -5.43 0.70
N LYS A 156 18.68 -5.27 -0.61
CA LYS A 156 19.39 -4.26 -1.42
C LYS A 156 19.02 -2.84 -1.02
N ARG A 157 17.75 -2.55 -0.70
CA ARG A 157 17.35 -1.22 -0.20
C ARG A 157 17.97 -0.92 1.16
N LEU A 158 17.98 -1.89 2.08
CA LEU A 158 18.63 -1.74 3.38
C LEU A 158 20.14 -1.47 3.23
N THR A 159 20.83 -2.22 2.36
CA THR A 159 22.29 -2.09 2.15
C THR A 159 22.69 -0.86 1.34
N GLN A 160 21.85 -0.36 0.43
CA GLN A 160 22.13 0.89 -0.31
C GLN A 160 22.09 2.15 0.57
N LEU A 161 21.39 2.10 1.71
CA LEU A 161 21.34 3.19 2.69
C LEU A 161 22.56 3.21 3.64
N GLU A 162 23.24 2.07 3.82
CA GLU A 162 24.48 1.99 4.60
C GLU A 162 25.73 2.45 3.81
N GLY A 163 25.66 2.45 2.46
CA GLY A 163 26.78 2.79 1.58
C GLY A 163 26.94 4.28 1.21
N GLY A 164 26.09 5.16 1.73
CA GLY A 164 26.02 6.58 1.36
C GLY A 164 26.95 7.53 2.14
N HIS A 165 28.02 7.02 2.78
CA HIS A 165 29.03 7.86 3.42
C HIS A 165 30.43 7.51 2.89
N SER A 166 30.88 8.29 1.90
CA SER A 166 32.30 8.52 1.61
C SER A 166 32.45 9.90 0.99
#